data_AF-A0A2V2NBU1-F1
#
_entry.id   AF-A0A2V2NBU1-F1
#
_cell.length_a   1.000
_cell.length_b   1.000
_cell.length_c   1.000
_cell.angle_alpha   90.00
_cell.angle_beta   90.00
_cell.angle_gamma   90.00
#
_symmetry.space_group_name_H-M   'P 1'
#
loop_
_entity.id
_entity.type
_entity.pdbx_description
1 polymer ?
#
loop_
_entity_poly.entity_id
_entity_poly.type
_entity_poly.pdbx_seq_one_letter_code
_entity_poly.pdbx_strand_id
1 'polypeptide(L)'
;LKQELESGERVLQHEKLYQQFFTWKTTPKRGTQVMVKEESVIEAKRYFGFFALITNETMNAVTALELYRNKDVVEKAFGNLKERLNMRRTLVSSEQSLDGKLFVQFVALIYLSYIKKQMQEKDLVKRFSIPGLLDKLDVIECFEQPGKALQVGEMVEKLKQLYYDLGVTPPTSL
;
A
#
# COMPACT_ATOMS: atom_id res chain seq x y z
N LEU A 1 1.97 -15.12 17.12
CA LEU A 1 2.33 -15.10 18.56
C LEU A 1 2.39 -16.47 19.22
N LYS A 2 1.28 -17.23 19.37
CA LYS A 2 1.33 -18.56 20.05
C LYS A 2 2.24 -19.55 19.31
N GLN A 3 2.08 -19.65 17.98
CA GLN A 3 2.93 -20.51 17.14
C GLN A 3 4.41 -20.10 17.19
N GLU A 4 4.72 -18.81 17.26
CA GLU A 4 6.10 -18.29 17.42
C GLU A 4 6.72 -18.75 18.75
N LEU A 5 5.94 -18.75 19.84
CA LEU A 5 6.39 -19.23 21.15
C LEU A 5 6.55 -20.75 21.21
N GLU A 6 5.68 -21.51 20.53
CA GLU A 6 5.72 -22.99 20.48
C GLU A 6 6.85 -23.51 19.59
N SER A 7 7.15 -22.81 18.49
CA SER A 7 8.26 -23.12 17.56
C SER A 7 9.62 -22.63 18.06
N GLY A 8 9.66 -21.71 19.02
CA GLY A 8 10.89 -21.13 19.55
C GLY A 8 11.43 -19.94 18.74
N GLU A 9 10.75 -19.55 17.65
CA GLU A 9 11.09 -18.40 16.80
C GLU A 9 10.58 -17.08 17.40
N ARG A 10 11.19 -16.67 18.51
CA ARG A 10 10.79 -15.43 19.20
C ARG A 10 11.25 -14.19 18.45
N VAL A 11 10.33 -13.25 18.29
CA VAL A 11 10.61 -11.94 17.70
C VAL A 11 10.71 -10.89 18.81
N LEU A 12 11.83 -10.17 18.87
CA LEU A 12 12.09 -9.11 19.88
C LEU A 12 10.96 -8.08 19.99
N GLN A 13 10.33 -7.72 18.88
CA GLN A 13 9.22 -6.75 18.84
C GLN A 13 7.96 -7.27 19.54
N HIS A 14 7.78 -8.58 19.63
CA HIS A 14 6.60 -9.23 20.20
C HIS A 14 6.76 -9.59 21.69
N GLU A 15 7.93 -9.34 22.29
CA GLU A 15 8.26 -9.77 23.66
C GLU A 15 7.27 -9.23 24.71
N LYS A 16 6.87 -7.96 24.58
CA LYS A 16 5.86 -7.35 25.46
C LYS A 16 4.51 -8.09 25.38
N LEU A 17 4.11 -8.48 24.17
CA LEU A 17 2.84 -9.19 23.93
C LEU A 17 2.91 -10.63 24.44
N TYR A 18 4.07 -11.28 24.31
CA TYR A 18 4.28 -12.61 24.88
C TYR A 18 4.09 -12.60 26.40
N GLN A 19 4.73 -11.66 27.10
CA GLN A 19 4.64 -11.53 28.55
C GLN A 19 3.23 -11.16 29.03
N GLN A 20 2.53 -10.32 28.25
CA GLN A 20 1.18 -9.86 28.60
C GLN A 20 0.13 -10.96 28.47
N PHE A 21 0.15 -11.76 27.40
CA PHE A 21 -0.95 -12.67 27.08
C PHE A 21 -0.65 -14.15 27.29
N PHE A 22 0.62 -14.52 27.51
CA PHE A 22 1.02 -15.93 27.59
C PHE A 22 1.84 -16.21 28.84
N THR A 23 1.76 -17.45 29.30
CA THR A 23 2.74 -18.08 30.20
C THR A 23 3.30 -19.27 29.45
N TRP A 24 4.60 -19.50 29.53
CA TRP A 24 5.21 -20.66 28.88
C TRP A 24 6.17 -21.36 29.83
N LYS A 25 6.29 -22.68 29.64
CA LYS A 25 7.28 -23.51 30.31
C LYS A 25 8.08 -24.25 29.25
N THR A 26 9.39 -24.13 29.30
CA THR A 26 10.28 -24.85 28.40
C THR A 26 10.80 -26.08 29.13
N THR A 27 10.54 -27.26 28.57
CA THR A 27 11.05 -28.53 29.11
C THR A 27 12.01 -29.19 28.12
N PRO A 28 13.14 -29.74 28.58
CA PRO A 28 14.18 -30.28 27.69
C PRO A 28 13.71 -31.40 26.75
N LYS A 29 12.66 -32.16 27.14
CA LYS A 29 12.16 -33.33 26.39
C LYS A 29 10.84 -33.10 25.64
N ARG A 30 10.02 -32.11 26.03
CA ARG A 30 8.67 -31.89 25.46
C ARG A 30 8.50 -30.53 24.77
N GLY A 31 9.57 -29.75 24.65
CA GLY A 31 9.55 -28.43 24.02
C GLY A 31 8.93 -27.36 24.91
N THR A 32 8.53 -26.24 24.30
CA THR A 32 7.91 -25.09 24.97
C THR A 32 6.39 -25.25 24.97
N GLN A 33 5.81 -25.43 26.16
CA GLN A 33 4.36 -25.47 26.35
C GLN A 33 3.88 -24.05 26.66
N VAL A 34 2.95 -23.54 25.84
CA VAL A 34 2.41 -22.18 25.94
C VAL A 34 0.97 -22.22 26.41
N MET A 35 0.68 -21.59 27.55
CA MET A 35 -0.67 -21.39 28.09
C MET A 35 -1.08 -19.93 27.96
N VAL A 36 -2.35 -19.70 27.63
CA VAL A 36 -2.91 -18.35 27.48
C VAL A 36 -3.34 -17.83 28.85
N LYS A 37 -3.02 -16.58 29.16
CA LYS A 37 -3.55 -15.86 30.32
C LYS A 37 -4.96 -15.37 29.99
N GLU A 38 -5.97 -16.19 30.30
CA GLU A 38 -7.37 -15.90 29.91
C GLU A 38 -7.88 -14.56 30.46
N GLU A 39 -7.57 -14.23 31.73
CA GLU A 39 -7.97 -12.95 32.34
C GLU A 39 -7.43 -11.74 31.56
N SER A 40 -6.14 -11.75 31.21
CA SER A 40 -5.51 -10.68 30.44
C SER A 40 -6.10 -10.57 29.03
N VAL A 41 -6.51 -11.69 28.43
CA VAL A 41 -7.18 -11.70 27.12
C VAL A 41 -8.60 -11.15 27.23
N ILE A 42 -9.35 -11.51 28.27
CA ILE A 42 -10.72 -11.01 28.50
C ILE A 42 -10.69 -9.51 28.77
N GLU A 43 -9.76 -9.04 29.61
CA GLU A 43 -9.60 -7.63 29.92
C GLU A 43 -9.25 -6.82 28.67
N ALA A 44 -8.33 -7.31 27.84
CA ALA A 44 -7.99 -6.67 26.57
C ALA A 44 -9.18 -6.66 25.61
N LYS A 45 -9.97 -7.74 25.56
CA LYS A 45 -11.15 -7.86 24.69
C LYS A 45 -12.37 -7.08 25.19
N ARG A 46 -12.36 -6.58 26.43
CA ARG A 46 -13.52 -5.93 27.08
C ARG A 46 -14.16 -4.82 26.23
N TYR A 47 -13.35 -4.09 25.47
CA TYR A 47 -13.79 -2.96 24.64
C TYR A 47 -13.70 -3.25 23.15
N PHE A 48 -13.47 -4.49 22.74
CA PHE A 48 -13.40 -4.83 21.33
C PHE A 48 -14.82 -4.82 20.76
N GLY A 49 -15.01 -4.06 19.69
CA GLY A 49 -16.22 -4.15 18.89
C GLY A 49 -16.27 -5.47 18.13
N PHE A 50 -17.48 -5.95 17.86
CA PHE A 50 -17.73 -7.07 16.96
C PHE A 50 -18.22 -6.55 15.61
N PHE A 51 -17.84 -7.25 14.54
CA PHE A 51 -18.43 -7.05 13.22
C PHE A 51 -18.70 -8.43 12.61
N ALA A 52 -19.71 -8.49 11.74
CA ALA A 52 -20.06 -9.69 11.00
C ALA A 52 -19.88 -9.41 9.50
N LEU A 53 -19.32 -10.38 8.78
CA LEU A 53 -19.24 -10.35 7.32
C LEU A 53 -20.33 -11.26 6.77
N ILE A 54 -21.16 -10.70 5.89
CA ILE A 54 -22.21 -11.43 5.17
C ILE A 54 -21.78 -11.49 3.71
N THR A 55 -21.78 -12.68 3.13
CA THR A 55 -21.40 -12.92 1.74
C THR A 55 -22.42 -13.83 1.08
N ASN A 56 -22.61 -13.65 -0.23
CA ASN A 56 -23.43 -14.51 -1.10
C ASN A 56 -22.64 -15.70 -1.66
N GLU A 57 -21.33 -15.75 -1.44
CA GLU A 57 -20.45 -16.81 -1.95
C GLU A 57 -20.00 -17.78 -0.86
N THR A 58 -19.76 -19.02 -1.26
CA THR A 58 -19.22 -20.06 -0.36
C THR A 58 -17.70 -19.93 -0.28
N MET A 59 -17.18 -19.53 0.88
CA MET A 59 -15.74 -19.40 1.13
C MET A 59 -15.42 -19.60 2.60
N ASN A 60 -14.14 -19.86 2.92
CA ASN A 60 -13.71 -19.96 4.31
C ASN A 60 -13.67 -18.57 4.98
N ALA A 61 -13.70 -18.54 6.31
CA ALA A 61 -13.74 -17.29 7.07
C ALA A 61 -12.48 -16.42 6.88
N VAL A 62 -11.32 -17.04 6.65
CA VAL A 62 -10.04 -16.33 6.46
C VAL A 62 -10.04 -15.56 5.14
N THR A 63 -10.41 -16.22 4.05
CA THR A 63 -10.54 -15.65 2.71
C THR A 63 -11.62 -14.57 2.69
N ALA A 64 -12.77 -14.77 3.35
CA ALA A 64 -13.79 -13.73 3.47
C ALA A 64 -13.23 -12.46 4.15
N LEU A 65 -12.45 -12.63 5.22
CA LEU A 65 -11.81 -11.53 5.93
C LEU A 65 -10.73 -10.84 5.09
N GLU A 66 -9.90 -11.61 4.38
CA GLU A 66 -8.88 -11.07 3.47
C GLU A 66 -9.52 -10.27 2.33
N LEU A 67 -10.57 -10.80 1.71
CA LEU A 67 -11.27 -10.14 0.62
C LEU A 67 -11.96 -8.85 1.12
N TYR A 68 -12.56 -8.88 2.31
CA TYR A 68 -13.08 -7.68 2.95
C TYR A 68 -11.98 -6.68 3.27
N ARG A 69 -10.82 -7.11 3.78
CA ARG A 69 -9.68 -6.23 4.04
C ARG A 69 -9.13 -5.61 2.77
N ASN A 70 -9.19 -6.30 1.63
CA ASN A 70 -8.82 -5.72 0.34
C ASN A 70 -9.72 -4.53 -0.05
N LYS A 71 -10.91 -4.37 0.57
CA LYS A 71 -11.72 -3.14 0.45
C LYS A 71 -10.98 -1.89 0.96
N ASP A 72 -10.05 -2.03 1.90
CA ASP A 72 -9.19 -0.91 2.34
C ASP A 72 -8.38 -0.32 1.18
N VAL A 73 -8.03 -1.10 0.16
CA VAL A 73 -7.40 -0.59 -1.07
C VAL A 73 -8.34 0.37 -1.80
N VAL A 74 -9.63 0.04 -1.85
CA VAL A 74 -10.67 0.89 -2.43
C VAL A 74 -10.85 2.17 -1.61
N GLU A 75 -10.89 2.06 -0.28
CA GLU A 75 -10.99 3.24 0.61
C GLU A 75 -9.78 4.17 0.47
N LYS A 76 -8.57 3.60 0.40
CA LYS A 76 -7.34 4.34 0.10
C LYS A 76 -7.39 4.99 -1.27
N ALA A 77 -7.95 4.33 -2.29
CA ALA A 77 -8.13 4.89 -3.61
C ALA A 77 -9.10 6.08 -3.61
N PHE A 78 -10.24 5.99 -2.92
CA PHE A 78 -11.15 7.12 -2.72
C PHE A 78 -10.50 8.26 -1.91
N GLY A 79 -9.65 7.93 -0.93
CA GLY A 79 -8.83 8.90 -0.21
C GLY A 79 -7.87 9.64 -1.16
N ASN A 80 -7.16 8.92 -2.03
CA ASN A 80 -6.30 9.53 -3.05
C ASN A 80 -7.09 10.43 -4.00
N LEU A 81 -8.28 9.99 -4.43
CA LEU A 81 -9.16 10.78 -5.28
C LEU A 81 -9.51 12.13 -4.64
N LYS A 82 -9.88 12.12 -3.36
CA LYS A 82 -10.23 13.34 -2.60
C LYS A 82 -9.02 14.24 -2.37
N GLU A 83 -7.94 13.69 -1.82
CA GLU A 83 -6.82 14.47 -1.28
C GLU A 83 -5.74 14.79 -2.32
N ARG A 84 -5.35 13.81 -3.13
CA ARG A 84 -4.21 13.94 -4.07
C ARG A 84 -4.63 14.42 -5.43
N LEU A 85 -5.86 14.08 -5.80
CA LEU A 85 -6.45 14.33 -7.10
C LEU A 85 -7.50 15.46 -7.06
N ASN A 86 -7.61 16.15 -5.93
CA ASN A 86 -8.43 17.35 -5.75
C ASN A 86 -9.91 17.17 -6.14
N MET A 87 -10.48 15.99 -5.84
CA MET A 87 -11.92 15.72 -6.02
C MET A 87 -12.76 16.00 -4.77
N ARG A 88 -12.22 16.70 -3.76
CA ARG A 88 -13.04 17.23 -2.66
C ARG A 88 -14.17 18.14 -3.15
N ARG A 89 -13.93 18.86 -4.25
CA ARG A 89 -14.94 19.64 -4.99
C ARG A 89 -14.82 19.32 -6.47
N THR A 90 -15.96 19.10 -7.12
CA THR A 90 -15.99 18.78 -8.56
C THR A 90 -15.66 19.99 -9.41
N LEU A 91 -16.08 21.20 -8.99
CA LEU A 91 -15.81 22.49 -9.67
C LEU A 91 -16.14 22.47 -11.17
N VAL A 92 -17.19 21.74 -11.56
CA VAL A 92 -17.71 21.66 -12.93
C VAL A 92 -19.20 22.01 -12.93
N SER A 93 -19.66 22.60 -14.02
CA SER A 93 -21.02 23.16 -14.16
C SER A 93 -22.00 22.27 -14.94
N SER A 94 -21.54 21.17 -15.55
CA SER A 94 -22.39 20.21 -16.26
C SER A 94 -22.04 18.77 -15.90
N GLU A 95 -23.02 17.87 -16.06
CA GLU A 95 -22.87 16.43 -15.86
C GLU A 95 -21.82 15.85 -16.84
N GLN A 96 -21.87 16.23 -18.11
CA GLN A 96 -20.86 15.82 -19.09
C GLN A 96 -19.43 16.22 -18.68
N SER A 97 -19.25 17.40 -18.10
CA SER A 97 -17.94 17.83 -17.60
C SER A 97 -17.52 17.05 -16.35
N LEU A 98 -18.48 16.62 -15.53
CA LEU A 98 -18.24 15.76 -14.37
C LEU A 98 -17.77 14.38 -14.81
N ASP A 99 -18.42 13.77 -15.79
CA ASP A 99 -18.03 12.48 -16.35
C ASP A 99 -16.63 12.53 -16.96
N GLY A 100 -16.34 13.58 -17.73
CA GLY A 100 -14.99 13.83 -18.26
C GLY A 100 -13.95 13.97 -17.15
N LYS A 101 -14.26 14.70 -16.08
CA LYS A 101 -13.38 14.84 -14.91
C LYS A 101 -13.18 13.48 -14.24
N LEU A 102 -14.24 12.72 -13.96
CA LEU A 102 -14.16 11.41 -13.33
C LEU A 102 -13.30 10.44 -14.14
N PHE A 103 -13.44 10.45 -15.46
CA PHE A 103 -12.63 9.65 -16.36
C PHE A 103 -11.12 9.97 -16.24
N VAL A 104 -10.75 11.26 -16.31
CA VAL A 104 -9.35 11.68 -16.15
C VAL A 104 -8.81 11.30 -14.77
N GLN A 105 -9.63 11.47 -13.73
CA GLN A 105 -9.23 11.11 -12.36
C GLN A 105 -9.05 9.60 -12.17
N PHE A 106 -9.87 8.80 -12.83
CA PHE A 106 -9.71 7.35 -12.83
C PHE A 106 -8.38 6.93 -13.48
N VAL A 107 -8.04 7.53 -14.62
CA VAL A 107 -6.75 7.30 -15.29
C VAL A 107 -5.58 7.75 -14.40
N ALA A 108 -5.67 8.93 -13.77
CA ALA A 108 -4.65 9.41 -12.84
C ALA A 108 -4.47 8.48 -11.63
N LEU A 109 -5.55 7.89 -11.13
CA LEU A 109 -5.51 6.92 -10.04
C LEU A 109 -4.81 5.61 -10.44
N ILE A 110 -4.95 5.15 -11.69
CA ILE A 110 -4.21 4.00 -12.21
C ILE A 110 -2.70 4.28 -12.15
N TYR A 111 -2.26 5.43 -12.69
CA TYR A 111 -0.85 5.83 -12.65
C TYR A 111 -0.33 5.94 -11.22
N LEU A 112 -1.08 6.60 -10.33
CA LEU A 112 -0.69 6.76 -8.93
C LEU A 112 -0.55 5.42 -8.21
N SER A 113 -1.46 4.48 -8.49
CA SER A 113 -1.44 3.13 -7.91
C SER A 113 -0.23 2.34 -8.42
N TYR A 114 0.07 2.43 -9.72
CA TYR A 114 1.24 1.79 -10.32
C TYR A 114 2.55 2.34 -9.75
N ILE A 115 2.72 3.67 -9.71
CA ILE A 115 3.91 4.32 -9.14
C ILE A 115 4.08 3.91 -7.69
N LYS A 116 3.00 3.94 -6.89
CA LYS A 116 3.06 3.54 -5.49
C LYS A 116 3.46 2.08 -5.31
N LYS A 117 2.96 1.17 -6.16
CA LYS A 117 3.36 -0.24 -6.17
C LYS A 117 4.85 -0.38 -6.44
N GLN A 118 5.37 0.25 -7.50
CA GLN A 118 6.79 0.20 -7.84
C GLN A 118 7.67 0.80 -6.74
N MET A 119 7.25 1.91 -6.14
CA MET A 119 7.96 2.51 -5.01
C MET A 119 8.05 1.59 -3.80
N GLN A 120 7.03 0.76 -3.55
CA GLN A 120 7.05 -0.22 -2.47
C GLN A 120 7.95 -1.42 -2.81
N GLU A 121 7.84 -1.95 -4.02
CA GLU A 121 8.64 -3.11 -4.48
C GLU A 121 10.14 -2.80 -4.56
N LYS A 122 10.51 -1.56 -4.88
CA LYS A 122 11.91 -1.10 -4.98
C LYS A 122 12.40 -0.32 -3.76
N ASP A 123 11.64 -0.31 -2.66
CA ASP A 123 12.01 0.41 -1.42
C ASP A 123 12.25 1.93 -1.62
N LEU A 124 11.76 2.52 -2.71
CA LEU A 124 11.89 3.95 -3.01
C LEU A 124 11.14 4.83 -2.01
N VAL A 125 10.14 4.28 -1.32
CA VAL A 125 9.41 4.98 -0.24
C VAL A 125 10.33 5.47 0.89
N LYS A 126 11.51 4.88 1.06
CA LYS A 126 12.52 5.33 2.03
C LYS A 126 13.26 6.60 1.58
N ARG A 127 13.29 6.86 0.27
CA ARG A 127 14.05 7.95 -0.35
C ARG A 127 13.17 9.09 -0.85
N PHE A 128 11.97 8.77 -1.31
CA PHE A 128 11.08 9.71 -1.97
C PHE A 128 9.66 9.65 -1.41
N SER A 129 9.05 10.82 -1.27
CA SER A 129 7.60 10.95 -1.27
C SER A 129 7.08 10.87 -2.72
N ILE A 130 5.80 10.57 -2.91
CA ILE A 130 5.22 10.55 -4.27
C ILE A 130 5.36 11.91 -4.97
N PRO A 131 5.01 13.06 -4.35
CA PRO A 131 5.25 14.37 -4.97
C PRO A 131 6.73 14.56 -5.31
N GLY A 132 7.63 14.28 -4.37
CA GLY A 132 9.07 14.45 -4.61
C GLY A 132 9.64 13.54 -5.70
N LEU A 133 9.05 12.36 -5.92
CA LEU A 133 9.40 11.50 -7.05
C LEU A 133 8.89 12.09 -8.37
N LEU A 134 7.67 12.61 -8.41
CA LEU A 134 7.12 13.27 -9.59
C LEU A 134 7.90 14.54 -9.94
N ASP A 135 8.26 15.35 -8.95
CA ASP A 135 9.09 16.55 -9.14
C ASP A 135 10.46 16.21 -9.75
N LYS A 136 11.00 15.02 -9.47
CA LYS A 136 12.25 14.56 -10.12
C LYS A 136 12.04 14.19 -11.58
N LEU A 137 10.89 13.66 -11.94
CA LEU A 137 10.54 13.33 -13.32
C LEU A 137 10.17 14.59 -14.12
N ASP A 138 9.65 15.63 -13.46
CA ASP A 138 9.25 16.90 -14.09
C ASP A 138 10.43 17.73 -14.61
N VAL A 139 11.67 17.40 -14.21
CA VAL A 139 12.89 18.05 -14.71
C VAL A 139 13.20 17.66 -16.17
N ILE A 140 12.53 16.65 -16.72
CA ILE A 140 12.86 16.12 -18.05
C ILE A 140 12.32 17.04 -19.14
N GLU A 141 13.22 17.74 -19.81
CA GLU A 141 12.88 18.60 -20.93
C GLU A 141 12.55 17.78 -22.18
N CYS A 142 11.46 18.16 -22.85
CA CYS A 142 11.03 17.58 -24.13
C CYS A 142 10.95 18.69 -25.18
N PHE A 143 11.50 18.42 -26.35
CA PHE A 143 11.54 19.34 -27.48
C PHE A 143 10.63 18.82 -28.59
N GLU A 144 9.65 19.65 -28.95
CA GLU A 144 8.77 19.40 -30.09
C GLU A 144 9.16 20.32 -31.25
N GLN A 145 9.41 19.73 -32.42
CA GLN A 145 9.65 20.49 -33.66
C GLN A 145 8.53 20.15 -34.66
N PRO A 146 7.95 21.14 -35.37
CA PRO A 146 6.93 20.89 -36.36
C PRO A 146 7.37 19.84 -37.39
N GLY A 147 6.61 18.75 -37.50
CA GLY A 147 6.87 17.65 -38.44
C GLY A 147 7.91 16.62 -37.98
N LYS A 148 8.43 16.71 -36.74
CA LYS A 148 9.31 15.69 -36.15
C LYS A 148 8.68 15.07 -34.91
N ALA A 149 9.12 13.86 -34.57
CA ALA A 149 8.73 13.21 -33.33
C ALA A 149 9.27 13.98 -32.11
N LEU A 150 8.56 13.90 -30.98
CA LEU A 150 8.98 14.47 -29.71
C LEU A 150 10.38 13.94 -29.33
N GLN A 151 11.30 14.84 -29.02
CA GLN A 151 12.66 14.50 -28.64
C GLN A 151 12.89 14.81 -27.17
N VAL A 152 13.41 13.84 -26.41
CA VAL A 152 13.72 14.03 -25.00
C VAL A 152 15.17 14.53 -24.87
N GLY A 153 15.36 15.58 -24.05
CA GLY A 153 16.67 16.12 -23.74
C GLY A 153 17.59 15.11 -23.04
N GLU A 154 18.86 15.48 -22.88
CA GLU A 154 19.83 14.61 -22.22
C GLU A 154 19.40 14.29 -20.78
N MET A 155 19.30 12.99 -20.46
CA MET A 155 18.94 12.55 -19.12
C MET A 155 20.18 12.14 -18.32
N VAL A 156 20.28 12.71 -17.12
CA VAL A 156 21.28 12.29 -16.12
C VAL A 156 21.06 10.83 -15.73
N GLU A 157 22.14 10.08 -15.51
CA GLU A 157 22.08 8.64 -15.21
C GLU A 157 21.18 8.28 -14.02
N LYS A 158 21.13 9.17 -13.00
CA LYS A 158 20.24 9.01 -11.85
C LYS A 158 18.75 9.04 -12.22
N LEU A 159 18.36 9.80 -13.26
CA LEU A 159 16.99 9.81 -13.77
C LEU A 159 16.69 8.56 -14.57
N LYS A 160 17.62 8.09 -15.41
CA LYS A 160 17.48 6.81 -16.12
C LYS A 160 17.28 5.64 -15.14
N GLN A 161 18.07 5.62 -14.05
CA GLN A 161 17.89 4.63 -12.99
C GLN A 161 16.49 4.71 -12.36
N LEU A 162 15.97 5.92 -12.15
CA LEU A 162 14.61 6.11 -11.62
C LEU A 162 13.53 5.53 -12.55
N TYR A 163 13.68 5.63 -13.88
CA TYR A 163 12.78 4.96 -14.82
C TYR A 163 12.82 3.44 -14.66
N TYR A 164 14.02 2.85 -14.59
CA TYR A 164 14.16 1.41 -14.37
C TYR A 164 13.59 0.97 -13.03
N ASP A 165 13.76 1.76 -11.97
CA ASP A 165 13.15 1.49 -10.67
C ASP A 165 11.62 1.60 -10.71
N LEU A 166 11.05 2.43 -11.60
CA LEU A 166 9.61 2.48 -11.87
C LEU A 166 9.14 1.39 -12.86
N GLY A 167 10.04 0.51 -13.32
CA GLY A 167 9.72 -0.58 -14.24
C GLY A 167 9.38 -0.10 -15.66
N VAL A 168 9.87 1.07 -16.05
CA VAL A 168 9.68 1.64 -17.40
C VAL A 168 11.05 1.85 -18.06
N THR A 169 11.11 1.62 -19.37
CA THR A 169 12.32 1.93 -20.15
C THR A 169 12.45 3.45 -20.29
N PRO A 170 13.62 4.04 -19.98
CA PRO A 170 13.83 5.46 -20.17
C PRO A 170 13.69 5.81 -21.67
N PRO A 171 13.10 6.96 -22.01
CA PRO A 171 12.97 7.38 -23.40
C PRO A 171 14.35 7.57 -24.04
N THR A 172 14.43 7.34 -25.34
CA THR A 172 15.64 7.58 -26.12
C THR A 172 15.95 9.08 -26.08
N SER A 173 17.03 9.45 -25.41
CA SER A 173 17.54 10.83 -25.42
C SER A 173 18.20 11.14 -26.75
N LEU A 174 18.16 12.41 -27.14
CA LEU A 174 18.94 12.96 -28.25
C LEU A 174 20.45 12.75 -28.10
#